data_AF-A0A9D5EVR8-F1
#
_entry.id   AF-A0A9D5EVR8-F1
#
_cell.length_a   1.000
_cell.length_b   1.000
_cell.length_c   1.000
_cell.angle_alpha   90.00
_cell.angle_beta   90.00
_cell.angle_gamma   90.00
#
_symmetry.space_group_name_H-M   'P 1'
#
loop_
_entity.id
_entity.type
_entity.pdbx_description
1 polymer ?
#
loop_
_entity_poly.entity_id
_entity_poly.type
_entity_poly.pdbx_seq_one_letter_code
_entity_poly.pdbx_strand_id
1 'polypeptide(L)'
;MSTLQISLAIIGGLVLAGVVAYNAWVTRKSVPRLARERSAHSPDDATSDETVPYSPEDLTGHEIQRIDPVLGDMPGASVQPDPAAIAAAAAAVSVNPLLHQPERKPSLDALIDVITPLVLDHEVSGDALLAALPGTRRVGSKPFAVEGLCEATGEWETPRLGQRYRALQAGVQLANRAGALNDIE
;
A
#
# COMPACT_ATOMS: atom_id res chain seq x y z
N MET A 1 -45.98 -16.89 20.65
CA MET A 1 -44.95 -16.44 19.69
C MET A 1 -45.67 -15.97 18.44
N SER A 2 -45.54 -14.70 18.06
CA SER A 2 -46.30 -14.17 16.91
C SER A 2 -45.74 -14.73 15.59
N THR A 3 -46.60 -14.91 14.59
CA THR A 3 -46.23 -15.40 13.25
C THR A 3 -45.14 -14.52 12.61
N LEU A 4 -45.14 -13.22 12.95
CA LEU A 4 -44.13 -12.24 12.51
C LEU A 4 -42.75 -12.48 13.16
N GLN A 5 -42.70 -12.83 14.45
CA GLN A 5 -41.44 -13.15 15.12
C GLN A 5 -40.84 -14.43 14.54
N ILE A 6 -41.68 -15.43 14.23
CA ILE A 6 -41.25 -16.70 13.64
C ILE A 6 -40.73 -16.47 12.22
N SER A 7 -41.44 -15.70 11.37
CA SER A 7 -40.97 -15.42 10.01
C SER A 7 -39.68 -14.60 10.00
N LEU A 8 -39.55 -13.61 10.88
CA LEU A 8 -38.35 -12.80 10.99
C LEU A 8 -37.14 -13.63 11.46
N ALA A 9 -37.35 -14.53 12.42
CA ALA A 9 -36.31 -15.45 12.89
C ALA A 9 -35.84 -16.40 11.78
N ILE A 10 -36.76 -16.93 10.97
CA ILE A 10 -36.44 -17.80 9.84
C ILE A 10 -35.65 -17.03 8.78
N ILE A 11 -36.10 -15.82 8.39
CA ILE A 11 -35.41 -14.99 7.40
C ILE A 11 -34.03 -14.62 7.91
N GLY A 12 -33.90 -14.18 9.17
CA GLY A 12 -32.61 -13.86 9.77
C GLY A 12 -31.66 -15.05 9.79
N GLY A 13 -32.15 -16.24 10.14
CA GLY A 13 -31.37 -17.48 10.09
C GLY A 13 -30.87 -17.84 8.69
N LEU A 14 -31.72 -17.69 7.67
CA LEU A 14 -31.34 -17.92 6.27
C LEU A 14 -30.26 -16.94 5.80
N VAL A 15 -30.38 -15.67 6.15
CA VAL A 15 -29.35 -14.66 5.81
C VAL A 15 -28.02 -15.00 6.48
N LEU A 16 -28.02 -15.33 7.77
CA LEU A 16 -26.82 -15.69 8.52
C LEU A 16 -26.15 -16.94 7.94
N ALA A 17 -26.94 -17.97 7.62
CA ALA A 17 -26.45 -19.18 6.95
C ALA A 17 -25.85 -18.87 5.58
N GLY A 18 -26.49 -17.99 4.78
CA GLY A 18 -25.98 -17.55 3.48
C GLY A 18 -24.64 -16.82 3.59
N VAL A 19 -24.51 -15.90 4.55
CA VAL A 19 -23.25 -15.16 4.79
C VAL A 19 -22.13 -16.11 5.21
N VAL A 20 -22.40 -17.06 6.13
CA VAL A 20 -21.41 -18.04 6.57
C VAL A 20 -20.98 -18.96 5.43
N ALA A 21 -21.93 -19.46 4.64
CA ALA A 21 -21.65 -20.30 3.48
C ALA A 21 -20.83 -19.57 2.42
N TYR A 22 -21.21 -18.31 2.12
CA TYR A 22 -20.48 -17.47 1.17
C TYR A 22 -19.06 -17.20 1.66
N ASN A 23 -18.89 -16.80 2.92
CA ASN A 23 -17.59 -16.52 3.49
C ASN A 23 -16.70 -17.78 3.47
N ALA A 24 -17.22 -18.93 3.93
CA ALA A 24 -16.49 -20.20 3.90
C ALA A 24 -16.12 -20.65 2.48
N TRP A 25 -16.97 -20.39 1.48
CA TRP A 25 -16.69 -20.66 0.08
C TRP A 25 -15.57 -19.76 -0.46
N VAL A 26 -15.64 -18.46 -0.16
CA VAL A 26 -14.59 -17.49 -0.53
C VAL A 26 -13.25 -17.91 0.08
N THR A 27 -13.21 -18.26 1.38
CA THR A 27 -11.99 -18.73 2.06
C THR A 27 -11.44 -20.01 1.45
N ARG A 28 -12.30 -20.97 1.06
CA ARG A 28 -11.86 -22.20 0.39
C ARG A 28 -11.31 -21.96 -1.02
N LYS A 29 -11.90 -21.01 -1.75
CA LYS A 29 -11.46 -20.67 -3.11
C LYS A 29 -10.13 -19.91 -3.10
N SER A 30 -9.81 -19.22 -2.00
CA SER A 30 -8.53 -18.55 -1.78
C SER A 30 -7.47 -19.41 -1.08
N VAL A 31 -7.70 -20.73 -0.88
CA VAL A 31 -6.65 -21.64 -0.41
C VAL A 31 -5.54 -21.70 -1.46
N PRO A 32 -4.29 -21.31 -1.13
CA PRO A 32 -3.18 -21.34 -2.06
C PRO A 32 -2.98 -22.77 -2.53
N ARG A 33 -2.91 -22.95 -3.85
CA ARG A 33 -2.44 -24.19 -4.47
C ARG A 33 -0.96 -24.34 -4.13
N LEU A 34 -0.69 -24.81 -2.92
CA LEU A 34 0.64 -25.12 -2.44
C LEU A 34 1.23 -26.20 -3.34
N ALA A 35 2.38 -25.83 -3.91
CA ALA A 35 3.36 -26.65 -4.60
C ALA A 35 3.27 -28.13 -4.22
N ARG A 36 2.58 -28.91 -5.06
CA ARG A 36 2.80 -30.34 -5.12
C ARG A 36 4.09 -30.55 -5.91
N GLU A 37 5.18 -30.73 -5.17
CA GLU A 37 6.36 -31.52 -5.54
C GLU A 37 6.90 -31.29 -6.96
N ARG A 38 7.71 -30.24 -7.15
CA ARG A 38 8.89 -30.33 -8.04
C ARG A 38 10.16 -30.43 -7.20
N SER A 39 10.19 -31.46 -6.36
CA SER A 39 11.44 -32.08 -5.90
C SER A 39 11.66 -33.33 -6.75
N ALA A 40 12.19 -33.12 -7.95
CA ALA A 40 12.75 -34.20 -8.76
C ALA A 40 13.95 -33.64 -9.55
N HIS A 41 15.11 -33.65 -8.87
CA HIS A 41 16.44 -33.97 -9.38
C HIS A 41 16.79 -33.65 -10.85
N SER A 42 17.83 -32.84 -11.05
CA SER A 42 19.14 -33.33 -11.57
C SER A 42 20.22 -32.24 -11.44
N PRO A 43 21.38 -32.55 -10.82
CA PRO A 43 22.58 -31.72 -10.84
C PRO A 43 23.55 -32.21 -11.92
N ASP A 44 23.73 -31.43 -12.99
CA ASP A 44 24.95 -31.39 -13.81
C ASP A 44 24.73 -30.37 -14.93
N ASP A 45 25.41 -29.23 -14.89
CA ASP A 45 26.31 -28.85 -15.98
C ASP A 45 27.16 -27.66 -15.54
N ALA A 46 28.42 -27.93 -15.26
CA ALA A 46 29.46 -26.92 -15.14
C ALA A 46 30.17 -26.88 -16.49
N THR A 47 30.09 -25.77 -17.24
CA THR A 47 31.19 -25.26 -18.09
C THR A 47 30.81 -24.00 -18.87
N SER A 48 31.85 -23.20 -19.19
CA SER A 48 31.91 -21.94 -19.96
C SER A 48 31.29 -20.71 -19.26
N ASP A 49 32.04 -19.79 -18.65
CA ASP A 49 33.18 -19.01 -19.15
C ASP A 49 32.86 -18.28 -20.47
N GLU A 50 32.32 -17.06 -20.36
CA GLU A 50 32.52 -16.02 -21.35
C GLU A 50 32.52 -14.66 -20.66
N THR A 51 33.72 -14.27 -20.24
CA THR A 51 34.06 -12.92 -19.77
C THR A 51 34.06 -11.98 -20.97
N VAL A 52 33.00 -11.19 -21.14
CA VAL A 52 32.99 -10.06 -22.09
C VAL A 52 33.79 -8.91 -21.47
N PRO A 53 34.90 -8.44 -22.09
CA PRO A 53 35.64 -7.29 -21.58
C PRO A 53 34.82 -6.01 -21.82
N TYR A 54 34.38 -5.38 -20.73
CA TYR A 54 33.83 -4.03 -20.76
C TYR A 54 34.96 -3.03 -21.07
N SER A 55 34.95 -2.44 -22.28
CA SER A 55 35.79 -1.29 -22.63
C SER A 55 35.09 0.02 -22.20
N PRO A 56 35.76 0.96 -21.50
CA PRO A 56 35.11 2.10 -20.86
C PRO A 56 34.90 3.31 -21.79
N GLU A 57 34.60 3.09 -23.07
CA GLU A 57 34.70 4.14 -24.11
C GLU A 57 33.34 4.71 -24.56
N ASP A 58 32.21 4.17 -24.07
CA ASP A 58 30.86 4.59 -24.48
C ASP A 58 30.19 5.63 -23.54
N LEU A 59 30.96 6.26 -22.63
CA LEU A 59 30.44 7.27 -21.69
C LEU A 59 30.43 8.71 -22.24
N THR A 60 30.84 8.96 -23.49
CA THR A 60 30.89 10.31 -24.08
C THR A 60 29.66 10.65 -24.92
N GLY A 61 28.46 10.35 -24.43
CA GLY A 61 27.23 10.52 -25.24
C GLY A 61 25.95 10.91 -24.51
N HIS A 62 25.97 11.28 -23.22
CA HIS A 62 24.80 11.79 -22.53
C HIS A 62 25.06 13.18 -21.94
N GLU A 63 25.13 14.17 -22.83
CA GLU A 63 24.93 15.57 -22.45
C GLU A 63 23.45 15.76 -22.11
N ILE A 64 23.08 15.45 -20.87
CA ILE A 64 21.79 15.86 -20.30
C ILE A 64 21.85 17.37 -20.20
N GLN A 65 21.33 18.06 -21.22
CA GLN A 65 21.14 19.51 -21.19
C GLN A 65 20.17 19.84 -20.05
N ARG A 66 20.73 20.27 -18.92
CA ARG A 66 19.99 20.87 -17.82
C ARG A 66 19.51 22.23 -18.30
N ILE A 67 18.23 22.31 -18.63
CA ILE A 67 17.54 23.57 -18.92
C ILE A 67 17.10 24.15 -17.56
N ASP A 68 17.77 25.21 -17.10
CA ASP A 68 17.29 25.99 -15.96
C ASP A 68 16.12 26.89 -16.41
N PRO A 69 15.01 26.98 -15.66
CA PRO A 69 13.91 27.89 -15.97
C PRO A 69 14.36 29.34 -15.77
N VAL A 70 14.45 30.11 -16.85
CA VAL A 70 14.60 31.57 -16.80
C VAL A 70 13.25 32.18 -16.47
N LEU A 71 13.12 32.73 -15.25
CA LEU A 71 11.99 33.60 -14.91
C LEU A 71 12.22 34.93 -15.64
N GLY A 72 11.58 35.09 -16.80
CA GLY A 72 11.64 36.31 -17.59
C GLY A 72 11.11 37.51 -16.80
N ASP A 73 11.94 38.54 -16.73
CA ASP A 73 11.60 39.87 -16.23
C ASP A 73 10.55 40.49 -17.18
N MET A 74 9.32 40.65 -16.68
CA MET A 74 8.24 41.37 -17.37
C MET A 74 7.98 42.68 -16.63
N PRO A 75 8.29 43.84 -17.22
CA PRO A 75 7.97 45.12 -16.62
C PRO A 75 6.49 45.46 -16.89
N GLY A 76 5.73 45.77 -15.83
CA GLY A 76 4.49 46.53 -16.02
C GLY A 76 3.37 46.34 -15.00
N ALA A 77 3.14 47.42 -14.25
CA ALA A 77 1.88 47.85 -13.63
C ALA A 77 1.36 47.10 -12.39
N SER A 78 1.65 47.70 -11.24
CA SER A 78 0.92 47.56 -9.99
C SER A 78 -0.58 47.86 -10.16
N VAL A 79 -1.44 46.85 -9.97
CA VAL A 79 -2.85 47.05 -9.64
C VAL A 79 -3.04 46.58 -8.20
N GLN A 80 -3.04 47.54 -7.27
CA GLN A 80 -3.36 47.30 -5.86
C GLN A 80 -4.88 47.14 -5.73
N PRO A 81 -5.42 45.98 -5.29
CA PRO A 81 -6.85 45.85 -5.02
C PRO A 81 -7.22 46.56 -3.71
N ASP A 82 -8.36 47.24 -3.73
CA ASP A 82 -8.90 48.09 -2.65
C ASP A 82 -9.21 47.25 -1.39
N PRO A 83 -8.62 47.54 -0.20
CA PRO A 83 -8.72 46.69 0.99
C PRO A 83 -10.15 46.53 1.55
N ALA A 84 -11.06 47.46 1.25
CA ALA A 84 -12.45 47.41 1.73
C ALA A 84 -13.29 46.32 1.04
N ALA A 85 -12.99 45.99 -0.22
CA ALA A 85 -13.71 44.94 -0.96
C ALA A 85 -13.29 43.52 -0.51
N ILE A 86 -12.07 43.36 -0.02
CA ILE A 86 -11.53 42.08 0.47
C ILE A 86 -12.13 41.74 1.84
N ALA A 87 -12.33 42.74 2.70
CA ALA A 87 -12.89 42.56 4.04
C ALA A 87 -14.39 42.15 4.04
N ALA A 88 -15.19 42.69 3.12
CA ALA A 88 -16.61 42.36 3.03
C ALA A 88 -16.88 40.96 2.42
N ALA A 89 -16.02 40.49 1.51
CA ALA A 89 -16.11 39.14 0.94
C ALA A 89 -15.61 38.06 1.92
N ALA A 90 -14.67 38.39 2.81
CA ALA A 90 -14.15 37.47 3.82
C ALA A 90 -15.13 37.19 4.97
N ALA A 91 -16.12 38.07 5.21
CA ALA A 91 -17.04 37.96 6.34
C ALA A 91 -18.29 37.08 6.07
N ALA A 92 -18.56 36.66 4.83
CA ALA A 92 -19.77 35.93 4.45
C ALA A 92 -19.56 34.42 4.23
N VAL A 93 -18.33 33.92 4.31
CA VAL A 93 -18.04 32.48 4.20
C VAL A 93 -17.72 31.94 5.58
N SER A 94 -18.76 31.81 6.41
CA SER A 94 -18.70 30.95 7.59
C SER A 94 -18.65 29.49 7.12
N VAL A 95 -17.46 29.05 6.71
CA VAL A 95 -17.17 27.62 6.56
C VAL A 95 -17.20 27.05 7.97
N ASN A 96 -18.33 26.42 8.31
CA ASN A 96 -18.45 25.58 9.48
C ASN A 96 -17.25 24.62 9.52
N PRO A 97 -16.29 24.77 10.45
CA PRO A 97 -15.17 23.86 10.54
C PRO A 97 -15.67 22.63 11.29
N LEU A 98 -16.50 21.82 10.63
CA LEU A 98 -16.39 20.38 10.83
C LEU A 98 -15.00 20.03 10.32
N LEU A 99 -14.04 20.20 11.22
CA LEU A 99 -12.69 19.70 11.11
C LEU A 99 -12.84 18.29 10.53
N HIS A 100 -12.44 18.13 9.27
CA HIS A 100 -12.09 16.81 8.80
C HIS A 100 -10.96 16.40 9.74
N GLN A 101 -11.28 15.58 10.75
CA GLN A 101 -10.25 14.92 11.50
C GLN A 101 -9.37 14.26 10.44
N PRO A 102 -8.05 14.48 10.45
CA PRO A 102 -7.19 13.75 9.55
C PRO A 102 -7.40 12.29 9.92
N GLU A 103 -8.22 11.58 9.13
CA GLU A 103 -8.24 10.13 9.16
C GLU A 103 -6.78 9.74 9.05
N ARG A 104 -6.26 9.06 10.07
CA ARG A 104 -4.89 8.55 10.06
C ARG A 104 -4.87 7.49 8.97
N LYS A 105 -4.66 7.93 7.74
CA LYS A 105 -4.64 7.06 6.60
C LYS A 105 -3.56 6.01 6.84
N PRO A 106 -3.88 4.72 6.66
CA PRO A 106 -2.86 3.70 6.51
C PRO A 106 -1.85 4.19 5.46
N SER A 107 -0.57 3.89 5.65
CA SER A 107 0.47 4.24 4.69
C SER A 107 0.29 3.48 3.37
N LEU A 108 -0.40 2.34 3.39
CA LEU A 108 -0.83 1.60 2.20
C LEU A 108 -2.14 2.18 1.63
N ASP A 109 -2.18 2.35 0.32
CA ASP A 109 -3.33 2.86 -0.42
C ASP A 109 -3.93 1.77 -1.30
N ALA A 110 -5.14 1.33 -0.94
CA ALA A 110 -5.86 0.26 -1.63
C ALA A 110 -6.18 0.52 -3.12
N LEU A 111 -6.04 1.77 -3.60
CA LEU A 111 -6.23 2.10 -5.02
C LEU A 111 -5.00 1.82 -5.88
N ILE A 112 -3.80 1.87 -5.28
CA ILE A 112 -2.53 1.74 -6.01
C ILE A 112 -1.69 0.54 -5.54
N ASP A 113 -1.97 0.05 -4.34
CA ASP A 113 -1.30 -1.07 -3.71
C ASP A 113 -2.15 -2.33 -3.76
N VAL A 114 -1.52 -3.44 -4.09
CA VAL A 114 -2.09 -4.76 -3.81
C VAL A 114 -1.70 -5.13 -2.39
N ILE A 115 -2.71 -5.19 -1.52
CA ILE A 115 -2.55 -5.45 -0.09
C ILE A 115 -2.90 -6.92 0.19
N THR A 116 -1.96 -7.62 0.81
CA THR A 116 -2.12 -9.02 1.25
C THR A 116 -2.14 -9.07 2.78
N PRO A 117 -3.20 -9.61 3.39
CA PRO A 117 -3.23 -9.81 4.83
C PRO A 117 -2.28 -10.93 5.25
N LEU A 118 -1.63 -10.75 6.39
CA LEU A 118 -0.71 -11.70 7.01
C LEU A 118 -1.25 -12.03 8.41
N VAL A 119 -1.67 -13.29 8.58
CA VAL A 119 -2.24 -13.77 9.86
C VAL A 119 -1.11 -14.10 10.82
N LEU A 120 -1.26 -13.67 12.07
CA LEU A 120 -0.36 -14.01 13.16
C LEU A 120 -1.01 -15.08 14.05
N ASP A 121 -0.21 -16.04 14.52
CA ASP A 121 -0.69 -17.06 15.47
C ASP A 121 -0.98 -16.47 16.86
N HIS A 122 -0.24 -15.43 17.23
CA HIS A 122 -0.35 -14.70 18.48
C HIS A 122 0.11 -13.26 18.27
N GLU A 123 -0.17 -12.38 19.23
CA GLU A 123 0.33 -11.01 19.20
C GLU A 123 1.85 -10.97 19.19
N VAL A 124 2.41 -10.21 18.25
CA VAL A 124 3.86 -10.08 18.08
C VAL A 124 4.29 -8.67 18.50
N SER A 125 5.39 -8.59 19.23
CA SER A 125 6.01 -7.30 19.59
C SER A 125 6.57 -6.61 18.35
N GLY A 126 6.48 -5.28 18.30
CA GLY A 126 7.01 -4.47 17.21
C GLY A 126 8.52 -4.59 17.00
N ASP A 127 9.28 -4.86 18.07
CA ASP A 127 10.72 -5.13 17.98
C ASP A 127 11.01 -6.41 17.18
N ALA A 128 10.34 -7.52 17.54
CA ALA A 128 10.42 -8.77 16.80
C ALA A 128 9.94 -8.63 15.34
N LEU A 129 8.89 -7.84 15.09
CA LEU A 129 8.46 -7.55 13.73
C LEU A 129 9.53 -6.80 12.95
N LEU A 130 10.06 -5.71 13.51
CA LEU A 130 11.11 -4.91 12.87
C LEU A 130 12.35 -5.76 12.56
N ALA A 131 12.71 -6.70 13.43
CA ALA A 131 13.80 -7.64 13.21
C ALA A 131 13.51 -8.66 12.10
N ALA A 132 12.24 -9.03 11.90
CA ALA A 132 11.80 -9.97 10.87
C ALA A 132 11.44 -9.30 9.53
N LEU A 133 11.37 -7.96 9.48
CA LEU A 133 11.05 -7.25 8.25
C LEU A 133 12.12 -7.50 7.17
N PRO A 134 11.73 -7.59 5.89
CA PRO A 134 12.69 -7.70 4.81
C PRO A 134 13.68 -6.54 4.82
N GLY A 135 14.94 -6.84 4.53
CA GLY A 135 16.00 -5.83 4.46
C GLY A 135 15.80 -4.81 3.33
N THR A 136 14.99 -5.14 2.32
CA THR A 136 14.61 -4.24 1.24
C THR A 136 13.17 -3.74 1.42
N ARG A 137 12.93 -2.46 1.12
CA ARG A 137 11.58 -1.86 1.04
C ARG A 137 11.03 -1.88 -0.38
N ARG A 138 11.49 -2.83 -1.18
CA ARG A 138 11.17 -2.94 -2.61
C ARG A 138 11.11 -4.39 -3.03
N VAL A 139 10.17 -4.67 -3.93
CA VAL A 139 10.07 -5.92 -4.69
C VAL A 139 10.39 -5.55 -6.13
N GLY A 140 11.59 -5.92 -6.59
CA GLY A 140 12.13 -5.45 -7.86
C GLY A 140 12.14 -3.91 -7.96
N SER A 141 11.45 -3.40 -8.98
CA SER A 141 11.29 -1.97 -9.21
C SER A 141 10.13 -1.30 -8.43
N LYS A 142 9.36 -2.05 -7.62
CA LYS A 142 8.15 -1.55 -6.94
C LYS A 142 8.36 -1.28 -5.45
N PRO A 143 7.78 -0.19 -4.89
CA PRO A 143 7.70 0.02 -3.44
C PRO A 143 6.98 -1.13 -2.74
N PHE A 144 7.51 -1.53 -1.59
CA PHE A 144 6.93 -2.54 -0.71
C PHE A 144 6.92 -2.04 0.74
N ALA A 145 5.77 -2.19 1.40
CA ALA A 145 5.59 -1.79 2.78
C ALA A 145 4.83 -2.86 3.56
N VAL A 146 5.09 -2.90 4.87
CA VAL A 146 4.43 -3.78 5.83
C VAL A 146 3.88 -2.92 6.95
N GLU A 147 2.62 -3.14 7.27
CA GLU A 147 1.92 -2.49 8.36
C GLU A 147 1.42 -3.51 9.36
N GLY A 148 1.35 -3.10 10.62
CA GLY A 148 0.75 -3.87 11.69
C GLY A 148 -0.46 -3.15 12.27
N LEU A 149 -1.47 -3.94 12.64
CA LEU A 149 -2.62 -3.47 13.38
C LEU A 149 -2.26 -3.42 14.86
N CYS A 150 -2.03 -2.21 15.37
CA CYS A 150 -1.59 -1.98 16.75
C CYS A 150 -2.68 -2.46 17.72
N GLU A 151 -2.27 -3.24 18.73
CA GLU A 151 -3.16 -3.79 19.75
C GLU A 151 -3.80 -2.68 20.59
N ALA A 152 -3.01 -1.68 20.99
CA ALA A 152 -3.44 -0.61 21.88
C ALA A 152 -4.37 0.41 21.21
N THR A 153 -4.09 0.78 19.95
CA THR A 153 -4.86 1.82 19.24
C THR A 153 -5.88 1.25 18.27
N GLY A 154 -5.71 0.00 17.81
CA GLY A 154 -6.53 -0.59 16.77
C GLY A 154 -6.29 0.02 15.38
N GLU A 155 -5.22 0.79 15.20
CA GLU A 155 -4.87 1.46 13.95
C GLU A 155 -3.80 0.69 13.17
N TRP A 156 -3.88 0.78 11.84
CA TRP A 156 -2.82 0.29 10.96
C TRP A 156 -1.67 1.29 10.94
N GLU A 157 -0.46 0.82 11.27
CA GLU A 157 0.73 1.65 11.26
C GLU A 157 1.97 0.85 10.87
N THR A 158 3.03 1.55 10.45
CA THR A 158 4.36 0.93 10.34
C THR A 158 4.79 0.38 11.70
N PRO A 159 5.36 -0.85 11.79
CA PRO A 159 5.80 -1.41 13.07
C PRO A 159 6.74 -0.48 13.83
N ARG A 160 6.45 -0.25 15.11
CA ARG A 160 7.22 0.60 16.03
C ARG A 160 7.71 -0.19 17.22
N LEU A 161 8.87 0.21 17.74
CA LEU A 161 9.42 -0.34 18.98
C LEU A 161 8.45 -0.12 20.14
N GLY A 162 8.34 -1.14 21.01
CA GLY A 162 7.48 -1.10 22.21
C GLY A 162 5.98 -1.25 21.97
N GLN A 163 5.53 -1.34 20.71
CA GLN A 163 4.13 -1.65 20.39
C GLN A 163 3.91 -3.15 20.22
N ARG A 164 2.64 -3.58 20.24
CA ARG A 164 2.21 -4.96 20.00
C ARG A 164 1.20 -4.96 18.86
N TYR A 165 1.24 -6.01 18.04
CA TYR A 165 0.45 -6.09 16.83
C TYR A 165 -0.28 -7.44 16.76
N ARG A 166 -1.57 -7.38 16.41
CA ARG A 166 -2.45 -8.57 16.34
C ARG A 166 -2.68 -9.08 14.92
N ALA A 167 -2.41 -8.25 13.92
CA ALA A 167 -2.51 -8.60 12.50
C ALA A 167 -1.47 -7.80 11.72
N LEU A 168 -1.06 -8.33 10.57
CA LEU A 168 -0.16 -7.65 9.64
C LEU A 168 -0.81 -7.56 8.26
N GLN A 169 -0.36 -6.60 7.47
CA GLN A 169 -0.63 -6.54 6.05
C GLN A 169 0.61 -6.08 5.31
N ALA A 170 0.82 -6.64 4.13
CA ALA A 170 1.93 -6.30 3.25
C ALA A 170 1.38 -5.79 1.92
N GLY A 171 1.95 -4.70 1.41
CA GLY A 171 1.51 -4.06 0.18
C GLY A 171 2.63 -3.87 -0.81
N VAL A 172 2.34 -4.11 -2.09
CA VAL A 172 3.21 -3.74 -3.22
C VAL A 172 2.45 -2.79 -4.13
N GLN A 173 3.07 -1.66 -4.47
CA GLN A 173 2.46 -0.69 -5.37
C GLN A 173 2.54 -1.17 -6.81
N LEU A 174 1.41 -1.58 -7.40
CA LEU A 174 1.37 -2.04 -8.79
C LEU A 174 1.17 -0.89 -9.77
N ALA A 175 0.43 0.14 -9.37
CA ALA A 175 0.16 1.30 -10.21
C ALA A 175 1.26 2.37 -10.08
N ASN A 176 2.33 2.24 -10.88
CA ASN A 176 3.34 3.29 -11.05
C ASN A 176 3.97 3.25 -12.45
N ARG A 177 4.82 4.23 -12.77
CA ARG A 177 5.53 4.34 -14.07
C ARG A 177 6.74 3.40 -14.23
N ALA A 178 7.01 2.53 -13.26
CA ALA A 178 8.23 1.70 -13.22
C ALA A 178 8.11 0.36 -13.97
N GLY A 179 7.04 0.16 -14.75
CA GLY A 179 6.79 -1.08 -15.51
C GLY A 179 6.03 -2.13 -14.71
N ALA A 180 5.83 -3.33 -15.27
CA ALA A 180 5.23 -4.46 -14.56
C ALA A 180 6.26 -5.17 -13.66
N LEU A 181 5.78 -5.98 -12.72
CA LEU A 181 6.61 -6.89 -11.92
C LEU A 181 6.83 -8.19 -12.71
N ASN A 182 8.02 -8.78 -12.66
CA ASN A 182 8.33 -10.04 -13.33
C ASN A 182 8.06 -11.26 -12.42
N ASP A 183 7.99 -12.47 -13.01
CA ASP A 183 7.68 -13.71 -12.26
C ASP A 183 8.71 -14.09 -11.18
N ILE A 184 9.92 -13.53 -11.26
CA ILE A 184 11.02 -13.77 -10.30
C ILE A 184 11.13 -12.69 -9.22
N GLU A 185 10.31 -11.64 -9.32
CA GLU A 185 10.24 -10.52 -8.37
C GLU A 185 9.04 -10.70 -7.44
#